data_AF-A0A6B2T7V3-F1
#
_entry.id   AF-A0A6B2T7V3-F1
#
_cell.length_a   1.000
_cell.length_b   1.000
_cell.length_c   1.000
_cell.angle_alpha   90.00
_cell.angle_beta   90.00
_cell.angle_gamma   90.00
#
_symmetry.space_group_name_H-M   'P 1'
#
loop_
_entity.id
_entity.type
_entity.pdbx_description
1 polymer ?
#
loop_
_entity_poly.entity_id
_entity_poly.type
_entity_poly.pdbx_seq_one_letter_code
_entity_poly.pdbx_strand_id
1 'polypeptide(L)'
;MSRMGDVLAGFHAAWEFESDSVLIRFERGIRTPKLFQALGERRIPHEAISAVTLSPGKRGTVVLHAVPRPGADPLMEAAAGQLKENCDPYRLVLPAERETLAEYYADELRAQLPPDDGESPDRFLVAPPEAPLQFKAYDGKASFDGKLVSFRWFWTGASSAKWKAGDQSFPVTDLSGIEWRSPEVFEGHLRLLRRETPVAQPAQADQDPAAVVFGLGYGPVHESLPFAASVLAAVRASGPA
;
A
#
# COMPACT_ATOMS: atom_id res chain seq x y z
N MET A 1 19.81 -28.15 -9.58
CA MET A 1 18.35 -28.15 -9.81
C MET A 1 17.89 -26.72 -9.73
N SER A 2 17.59 -26.11 -10.87
CA SER A 2 17.08 -24.75 -11.00
C SER A 2 15.89 -24.87 -11.93
N ARG A 3 14.69 -24.72 -11.39
CA ARG A 3 13.48 -24.35 -12.12
C ARG A 3 12.51 -23.70 -11.14
N MET A 4 12.70 -22.40 -10.91
CA MET A 4 11.64 -21.52 -10.45
C MET A 4 11.66 -20.33 -11.42
N GLY A 5 10.95 -20.54 -12.53
CA GLY A 5 10.58 -19.56 -13.54
C GLY A 5 9.15 -19.87 -14.01
N ASP A 6 8.37 -20.42 -13.09
CA ASP A 6 7.04 -20.96 -13.32
C ASP A 6 6.01 -19.88 -13.06
N VAL A 7 5.00 -19.82 -13.92
CA VAL A 7 3.98 -18.76 -13.90
C VAL A 7 2.61 -19.33 -13.57
N LEU A 8 2.03 -18.87 -12.47
CA LEU A 8 0.65 -19.15 -12.11
C LEU A 8 -0.24 -17.96 -12.47
N ALA A 9 -0.92 -18.04 -13.61
CA ALA A 9 -1.84 -17.01 -14.07
C ALA A 9 -3.23 -17.13 -13.42
N GLY A 10 -3.73 -16.03 -12.86
CA GLY A 10 -5.07 -15.85 -12.31
C GLY A 10 -5.87 -14.76 -13.03
N PHE A 11 -6.98 -14.31 -12.43
CA PHE A 11 -7.90 -13.37 -13.11
C PHE A 11 -7.37 -11.93 -13.23
N HIS A 12 -6.58 -11.47 -12.26
CA HIS A 12 -6.14 -10.07 -12.17
C HIS A 12 -4.63 -9.93 -12.01
N ALA A 13 -3.91 -11.04 -11.91
CA ALA A 13 -2.48 -11.08 -11.79
C ALA A 13 -1.94 -12.44 -12.27
N ALA A 14 -0.65 -12.48 -12.54
CA ALA A 14 0.14 -13.70 -12.65
C ALA A 14 1.26 -13.65 -11.61
N TRP A 15 1.54 -14.78 -10.98
CA TRP A 15 2.66 -14.92 -10.05
C TRP A 15 3.77 -15.72 -10.73
N GLU A 16 4.96 -15.15 -10.78
CA GLU A 16 6.17 -15.85 -11.19
C GLU A 16 6.95 -16.21 -9.92
N PHE A 17 7.17 -17.49 -9.73
CA PHE A 17 7.93 -17.99 -8.59
C PHE A 17 9.41 -18.00 -8.97
N GLU A 18 10.22 -17.25 -8.24
CA GLU A 18 11.67 -17.22 -8.37
C GLU A 18 12.33 -17.84 -7.14
N SER A 19 13.65 -18.01 -7.16
CA SER A 19 14.37 -18.70 -6.08
C SER A 19 14.28 -18.00 -4.71
N ASP A 20 14.13 -16.68 -4.69
CA ASP A 20 14.18 -15.85 -3.47
C ASP A 20 12.96 -14.93 -3.30
N SER A 21 12.03 -14.96 -4.25
CA SER A 21 10.92 -14.03 -4.31
C SER A 21 9.78 -14.53 -5.19
N VAL A 22 8.62 -13.90 -5.04
CA VAL A 22 7.49 -14.01 -5.95
C VAL A 22 7.35 -12.68 -6.69
N LEU A 23 7.38 -12.72 -8.02
CA LEU A 23 7.04 -11.56 -8.84
C LEU A 23 5.55 -11.59 -9.18
N ILE A 24 4.82 -10.60 -8.67
CA ILE A 24 3.39 -10.42 -8.96
C ILE A 24 3.26 -9.42 -10.11
N ARG A 25 2.80 -9.88 -11.26
CA ARG A 25 2.47 -9.03 -12.41
C ARG A 25 0.97 -8.79 -12.44
N PHE A 26 0.53 -7.54 -12.41
CA PHE A 26 -0.89 -7.24 -12.45
C PHE A 26 -1.42 -7.10 -13.89
N GLU A 27 -2.55 -7.74 -14.15
CA GLU A 27 -3.19 -7.73 -15.46
C GLU A 27 -3.93 -6.42 -15.71
N ARG A 28 -3.80 -5.87 -16.92
CA ARG A 28 -4.56 -4.67 -17.32
C ARG A 28 -5.95 -5.08 -17.81
N GLY A 29 -6.98 -4.45 -17.28
CA GLY A 29 -8.35 -4.74 -17.71
C GLY A 29 -9.40 -3.87 -17.04
N ILE A 30 -10.58 -3.77 -17.67
CA ILE A 30 -11.72 -2.95 -17.22
C ILE A 30 -12.26 -3.43 -15.86
N ARG A 31 -12.09 -4.72 -15.54
CA ARG A 31 -12.51 -5.32 -14.26
C ARG A 31 -11.39 -5.45 -13.23
N THR A 32 -10.15 -5.15 -13.60
CA THR A 32 -9.03 -5.15 -12.66
C THR A 32 -9.15 -3.95 -11.72
N PRO A 33 -8.97 -4.13 -10.40
CA PRO A 33 -8.85 -3.01 -9.47
C PRO A 33 -7.85 -1.97 -9.98
N LYS A 34 -8.23 -0.69 -9.96
CA LYS A 34 -7.34 0.40 -10.40
C LYS A 34 -6.04 0.46 -9.59
N LEU A 35 -6.06 0.00 -8.33
CA LEU A 35 -4.85 -0.06 -7.49
C LEU A 35 -3.79 -0.96 -8.13
N PHE A 36 -4.18 -2.10 -8.68
CA PHE A 36 -3.24 -3.02 -9.35
C PHE A 36 -2.62 -2.39 -10.60
N GLN A 37 -3.39 -1.59 -11.33
CA GLN A 37 -2.86 -0.83 -12.47
C GLN A 37 -1.84 0.23 -12.03
N ALA A 38 -2.10 0.90 -10.90
CA ALA A 38 -1.18 1.89 -10.32
C ALA A 38 0.10 1.24 -9.78
N LEU A 39 0.01 -0.01 -9.28
CA LEU A 39 1.17 -0.76 -8.79
C LEU A 39 1.99 -1.39 -9.92
N GLY A 40 1.36 -1.81 -11.02
CA GLY A 40 2.04 -2.41 -12.19
C GLY A 40 2.54 -3.83 -11.93
N GLU A 41 3.67 -3.96 -11.24
CA GLU A 41 4.24 -5.23 -10.80
C GLU A 41 4.90 -5.07 -9.43
N ARG A 42 5.04 -6.17 -8.69
CA ARG A 42 5.66 -6.17 -7.36
C ARG A 42 6.50 -7.42 -7.18
N ARG A 43 7.79 -7.24 -6.91
CA ARG A 43 8.69 -8.31 -6.46
C ARG A 43 8.62 -8.42 -4.94
N ILE A 44 8.20 -9.58 -4.45
CA ILE A 44 8.02 -9.85 -3.02
C ILE A 44 9.08 -10.85 -2.58
N PRO A 45 10.11 -10.45 -1.83
CA PRO A 45 11.07 -11.39 -1.25
C PRO A 45 10.37 -12.43 -0.38
N HIS A 46 10.86 -13.68 -0.34
CA HIS A 46 10.33 -14.70 0.57
C HIS A 46 10.42 -14.25 2.03
N GLU A 47 11.47 -13.50 2.39
CA GLU A 47 11.64 -12.88 3.70
C GLU A 47 10.51 -11.90 4.06
N ALA A 48 9.78 -11.36 3.08
CA ALA A 48 8.66 -10.47 3.33
C ALA A 48 7.34 -11.22 3.56
N ILE A 49 7.31 -12.55 3.47
CA ILE A 49 6.10 -13.38 3.58
C ILE A 49 6.16 -14.16 4.91
N SER A 50 5.09 -14.11 5.69
CA SER A 50 4.94 -14.86 6.94
C SER A 50 4.22 -16.20 6.72
N ALA A 51 3.26 -16.24 5.80
CA ALA A 51 2.46 -17.43 5.53
C ALA A 51 1.93 -17.43 4.10
N VAL A 52 1.57 -18.62 3.61
CA VAL A 52 0.85 -18.77 2.34
C VAL A 52 -0.35 -19.67 2.59
N THR A 53 -1.53 -19.22 2.20
CA THR A 53 -2.78 -19.95 2.37
C THR A 53 -3.47 -20.18 1.04
N LEU A 54 -4.16 -21.30 0.93
CA LEU A 54 -5.09 -21.59 -0.16
C LEU A 54 -6.48 -21.71 0.46
N SER A 55 -7.45 -20.98 -0.07
CA SER A 55 -8.82 -21.03 0.44
C SER A 55 -9.87 -20.94 -0.67
N PRO A 56 -11.09 -21.45 -0.45
CA PRO A 56 -12.20 -21.25 -1.37
C PRO A 56 -12.49 -19.76 -1.60
N GLY A 57 -12.64 -19.38 -2.86
CA GLY A 57 -13.03 -18.04 -3.28
C GLY A 57 -14.52 -17.94 -3.61
N LYS A 58 -14.91 -16.82 -4.24
CA LYS A 58 -16.30 -16.56 -4.67
C LYS A 58 -16.55 -17.18 -6.05
N ARG A 59 -17.77 -17.67 -6.30
CA ARG A 59 -18.22 -18.10 -7.65
C ARG A 59 -17.35 -19.20 -8.28
N GLY A 60 -17.01 -20.25 -7.52
CA GLY A 60 -16.23 -21.38 -8.04
C GLY A 60 -14.77 -21.01 -8.32
N THR A 61 -14.18 -20.21 -7.45
CA THR A 61 -12.77 -19.81 -7.54
C THR A 61 -12.03 -20.31 -6.32
N VAL A 62 -10.70 -20.33 -6.40
CA VAL A 62 -9.79 -20.55 -5.27
C VAL A 62 -8.85 -19.35 -5.16
N VAL A 63 -8.39 -19.07 -3.95
CA VAL A 63 -7.51 -17.93 -3.68
C VAL A 63 -6.23 -18.42 -3.04
N LEU A 64 -5.13 -18.24 -3.75
CA LEU A 64 -3.78 -18.32 -3.19
C LEU A 64 -3.43 -16.95 -2.60
N HIS A 65 -3.08 -16.92 -1.32
CA HIS A 65 -2.81 -15.69 -0.59
C HIS A 65 -1.46 -15.77 0.13
N ALA A 66 -0.55 -14.83 -0.18
CA ALA A 66 0.73 -14.69 0.51
C ALA A 66 0.58 -13.61 1.59
N VAL A 67 0.66 -13.97 2.85
CA VAL A 67 0.51 -13.03 3.96
C VAL A 67 1.83 -12.28 4.14
N PRO A 68 1.86 -10.94 3.98
CA PRO A 68 3.07 -10.18 4.22
C PRO A 68 3.39 -10.14 5.72
N ARG A 69 4.68 -10.17 6.07
CA ARG A 69 5.14 -9.92 7.44
C ARG A 69 4.79 -8.48 7.87
N PRO A 70 4.38 -8.26 9.13
CA PRO A 70 4.23 -6.91 9.67
C PRO A 70 5.48 -6.07 9.43
N GLY A 71 5.33 -4.82 8.98
CA GLY A 71 6.45 -3.93 8.70
C GLY A 71 7.27 -4.25 7.44
N ALA A 72 7.00 -5.33 6.70
CA ALA A 72 7.79 -5.70 5.52
C ALA A 72 7.38 -4.96 4.23
N ASP A 73 6.11 -4.61 4.07
CA ASP A 73 5.59 -3.90 2.90
C ASP A 73 4.99 -2.53 3.29
N PRO A 74 5.52 -1.41 2.76
CA PRO A 74 5.00 -0.08 3.07
C PRO A 74 3.57 0.15 2.62
N LEU A 75 3.11 -0.54 1.56
CA LEU A 75 1.73 -0.44 1.08
C LEU A 75 0.75 -1.06 2.08
N MET A 76 1.08 -2.25 2.59
CA MET A 76 0.24 -2.96 3.54
C MET A 76 0.29 -2.33 4.93
N GLU A 77 1.47 -1.83 5.33
CA GLU A 77 1.66 -1.04 6.55
C GLU A 77 0.81 0.23 6.52
N ALA A 78 0.90 1.02 5.43
CA ALA A 78 0.11 2.25 5.27
C ALA A 78 -1.41 1.96 5.20
N ALA A 79 -1.82 0.83 4.62
CA ALA A 79 -3.22 0.45 4.57
C ALA A 79 -3.79 0.10 5.95
N ALA A 80 -2.96 -0.36 6.88
CA ALA A 80 -3.33 -0.71 8.25
C ALA A 80 -4.61 -1.58 8.34
N GLY A 81 -4.72 -2.58 7.46
CA GLY A 81 -5.86 -3.51 7.40
C GLY A 81 -7.17 -2.93 6.85
N GLN A 82 -7.21 -1.68 6.39
CA GLN A 82 -8.41 -1.05 5.84
C GLN A 82 -8.65 -1.36 4.35
N LEU A 83 -7.72 -2.06 3.70
CA LEU A 83 -7.83 -2.41 2.28
C LEU A 83 -8.88 -3.52 2.09
N LYS A 84 -9.82 -3.31 1.16
CA LYS A 84 -10.77 -4.36 0.79
C LYS A 84 -10.05 -5.56 0.19
N GLU A 85 -10.58 -6.75 0.47
CA GLU A 85 -10.07 -8.03 -0.04
C GLU A 85 -9.85 -8.05 -1.56
N ASN A 86 -10.74 -7.43 -2.35
CA ASN A 86 -10.62 -7.40 -3.81
C ASN A 86 -9.56 -6.42 -4.32
N CYS A 87 -8.97 -5.60 -3.46
CA CYS A 87 -7.88 -4.69 -3.76
C CYS A 87 -6.56 -5.17 -3.14
N ASP A 88 -6.54 -6.31 -2.45
CA ASP A 88 -5.34 -6.87 -1.82
C ASP A 88 -4.38 -7.42 -2.89
N PRO A 89 -3.18 -6.83 -3.05
CA PRO A 89 -2.22 -7.23 -4.09
C PRO A 89 -1.60 -8.61 -3.86
N TYR A 90 -1.76 -9.18 -2.67
CA TYR A 90 -1.21 -10.48 -2.30
C TYR A 90 -2.16 -11.65 -2.53
N ARG A 91 -3.31 -11.41 -3.17
CA ARG A 91 -4.33 -12.42 -3.45
C ARG A 91 -4.39 -12.75 -4.92
N LEU A 92 -4.02 -13.97 -5.27
CA LEU A 92 -4.18 -14.52 -6.60
C LEU A 92 -5.48 -15.34 -6.67
N VAL A 93 -6.48 -14.78 -7.34
CA VAL A 93 -7.76 -15.46 -7.58
C VAL A 93 -7.66 -16.30 -8.85
N LEU A 94 -7.98 -17.58 -8.72
CA LEU A 94 -7.84 -18.60 -9.75
C LEU A 94 -9.18 -19.32 -10.00
N PRO A 95 -9.44 -19.81 -11.22
CA PRO A 95 -10.51 -20.77 -11.47
C PRO A 95 -10.33 -22.03 -10.59
N ALA A 96 -11.44 -22.65 -10.15
CA ALA A 96 -11.38 -23.85 -9.32
C ALA A 96 -10.61 -25.01 -9.96
N GLU A 97 -10.58 -25.11 -11.29
CA GLU A 97 -9.83 -26.17 -11.98
C GLU A 97 -8.31 -26.05 -11.80
N ARG A 98 -7.82 -24.91 -11.29
CA ARG A 98 -6.40 -24.68 -10.96
C ARG A 98 -6.05 -24.97 -9.50
N GLU A 99 -6.99 -25.46 -8.69
CA GLU A 99 -6.78 -25.70 -7.25
C GLU A 99 -5.56 -26.59 -6.95
N THR A 100 -5.44 -27.75 -7.59
CA THR A 100 -4.29 -28.65 -7.38
C THR A 100 -2.95 -28.00 -7.75
N LEU A 101 -2.94 -27.16 -8.80
CA LEU A 101 -1.72 -26.43 -9.19
C LEU A 101 -1.40 -25.31 -8.19
N ALA A 102 -2.42 -24.62 -7.68
CA ALA A 102 -2.27 -23.61 -6.64
C ALA A 102 -1.77 -24.20 -5.33
N GLU A 103 -2.26 -25.39 -4.96
CA GLU A 103 -1.82 -26.14 -3.78
C GLU A 103 -0.35 -26.52 -3.89
N TYR A 104 0.07 -27.05 -5.05
CA TYR A 104 1.48 -27.33 -5.33
C TYR A 104 2.38 -26.11 -5.12
N TYR A 105 2.05 -24.96 -5.73
CA TYR A 105 2.87 -23.75 -5.56
C TYR A 105 2.79 -23.18 -4.14
N ALA A 106 1.66 -23.36 -3.43
CA ALA A 106 1.56 -22.99 -2.02
C ALA A 106 2.52 -23.82 -1.15
N ASP A 107 2.61 -25.13 -1.39
CA ASP A 107 3.53 -26.03 -0.69
C ASP A 107 5.00 -25.68 -0.98
N GLU A 108 5.35 -25.49 -2.26
CA GLU A 108 6.70 -25.10 -2.67
C GLU A 108 7.11 -23.76 -2.04
N LEU A 109 6.23 -22.75 -2.07
CA LEU A 109 6.53 -21.45 -1.46
C LEU A 109 6.65 -21.56 0.07
N ARG A 110 5.76 -22.33 0.74
CA ARG A 110 5.83 -22.58 2.19
C ARG A 110 7.15 -23.22 2.60
N ALA A 111 7.70 -24.12 1.78
CA ALA A 111 8.99 -24.76 2.05
C ALA A 111 10.19 -23.80 1.96
N GLN A 112 10.04 -22.65 1.30
CA GLN A 112 11.09 -21.64 1.13
C GLN A 112 10.98 -20.46 2.11
N LEU A 113 9.89 -20.35 2.86
CA LEU A 113 9.71 -19.24 3.79
C LEU A 113 10.69 -19.36 4.97
N PRO A 114 11.33 -18.25 5.37
CA PRO A 114 12.11 -18.26 6.61
C PRO A 114 11.18 -18.49 7.81
N PRO A 115 11.71 -19.04 8.92
CA PRO A 115 10.98 -19.10 10.18
C PRO A 115 10.44 -17.72 10.55
N ASP A 116 9.22 -17.67 11.06
CA ASP A 116 8.67 -16.44 11.64
C ASP A 116 9.15 -16.35 13.09
N ASP A 117 10.11 -15.46 13.34
CA ASP A 117 10.63 -15.12 14.67
C ASP A 117 9.78 -14.05 15.37
N GLY A 118 8.76 -13.51 14.68
CA GLY A 118 7.87 -12.46 15.19
C GLY A 118 8.49 -11.07 15.21
N GLU A 119 9.73 -10.89 14.73
CA GLU A 119 10.39 -9.60 14.68
C GLU A 119 10.01 -8.83 13.41
N SER A 120 9.71 -7.53 13.57
CA SER A 120 9.48 -6.65 12.43
C SER A 120 10.83 -6.22 11.84
N PRO A 121 10.99 -6.21 10.51
CA PRO A 121 12.25 -5.83 9.90
C PRO A 121 12.55 -4.34 10.11
N ASP A 122 13.83 -4.00 10.32
CA ASP A 122 14.30 -2.61 10.50
C ASP A 122 13.97 -1.70 9.31
N ARG A 123 13.82 -2.30 8.13
CA ARG A 123 13.44 -1.63 6.89
C ARG A 123 12.34 -2.39 6.18
N PHE A 124 11.62 -1.70 5.30
CA PHE A 124 10.75 -2.37 4.36
C PHE A 124 11.56 -3.28 3.43
N LEU A 125 11.06 -4.50 3.23
CA LEU A 125 11.65 -5.51 2.36
C LEU A 125 11.06 -5.43 0.94
N VAL A 126 9.83 -4.93 0.81
CA VAL A 126 9.17 -4.71 -0.48
C VAL A 126 9.35 -3.27 -0.93
N ALA A 127 9.68 -3.09 -2.21
CA ALA A 127 9.85 -1.77 -2.79
C ALA A 127 8.56 -0.92 -2.70
N PRO A 128 8.64 0.36 -2.30
CA PRO A 128 7.49 1.25 -2.33
C PRO A 128 7.12 1.62 -3.77
N PRO A 129 5.89 2.11 -4.01
CA PRO A 129 5.55 2.79 -5.25
C PRO A 129 6.47 3.97 -5.52
N GLU A 130 6.93 4.10 -6.77
CA GLU A 130 7.94 5.10 -7.16
C GLU A 130 7.37 6.52 -7.19
N ALA A 131 8.13 7.46 -6.62
CA ALA A 131 7.87 8.89 -6.74
C ALA A 131 8.36 9.41 -8.11
N PRO A 132 7.80 10.53 -8.65
CA PRO A 132 6.85 11.44 -8.01
C PRO A 132 5.40 10.93 -8.02
N LEU A 133 4.68 11.20 -6.94
CA LEU A 133 3.25 10.86 -6.79
C LEU A 133 2.44 12.10 -6.46
N GLN A 134 1.20 12.14 -6.96
CA GLN A 134 0.26 13.20 -6.64
C GLN A 134 -1.17 12.69 -6.75
N PHE A 135 -2.07 13.27 -5.98
CA PHE A 135 -3.50 13.01 -6.09
C PHE A 135 -4.31 14.23 -5.67
N LYS A 136 -5.57 14.27 -6.09
CA LYS A 136 -6.53 15.29 -5.63
C LYS A 136 -7.34 14.74 -4.46
N ALA A 137 -7.23 15.39 -3.32
CA ALA A 137 -8.15 15.27 -2.21
C ALA A 137 -9.34 16.23 -2.40
N TYR A 138 -10.31 16.18 -1.50
CA TYR A 138 -11.49 17.05 -1.57
C TYR A 138 -11.12 18.52 -1.30
N ASP A 139 -10.24 18.74 -0.34
CA ASP A 139 -9.82 20.06 0.15
C ASP A 139 -8.51 20.58 -0.46
N GLY A 140 -7.81 19.76 -1.25
CA GLY A 140 -6.54 20.16 -1.85
C GLY A 140 -5.89 19.13 -2.74
N LYS A 141 -4.70 19.45 -3.22
CA LYS A 141 -3.82 18.55 -3.96
C LYS A 141 -2.65 18.15 -3.06
N ALA A 142 -2.39 16.85 -2.97
CA ALA A 142 -1.18 16.32 -2.36
C ALA A 142 -0.13 15.97 -3.43
N SER A 143 1.14 16.20 -3.14
CA SER A 143 2.27 15.89 -4.02
C SER A 143 3.47 15.42 -3.20
N PHE A 144 4.21 14.46 -3.71
CA PHE A 144 5.39 13.88 -3.09
C PHE A 144 6.45 13.60 -4.15
N ASP A 145 7.66 14.09 -3.94
CA ASP A 145 8.78 13.97 -4.89
C ASP A 145 9.86 12.96 -4.44
N GLY A 146 9.61 12.23 -3.35
CA GLY A 146 10.59 11.35 -2.70
C GLY A 146 11.25 11.95 -1.46
N LYS A 147 11.15 13.27 -1.25
CA LYS A 147 11.78 13.99 -0.12
C LYS A 147 10.87 14.99 0.57
N LEU A 148 9.94 15.60 -0.16
CA LEU A 148 9.06 16.65 0.32
C LEU A 148 7.60 16.28 0.01
N VAL A 149 6.75 16.32 1.04
CA VAL A 149 5.29 16.27 0.87
C VAL A 149 4.75 17.69 0.84
N SER A 150 3.95 18.03 -0.17
CA SER A 150 3.32 19.34 -0.28
C SER A 150 1.81 19.25 -0.40
N PHE A 151 1.10 20.15 0.27
CA PHE A 151 -0.34 20.33 0.15
C PHE A 151 -0.67 21.71 -0.39
N ARG A 152 -1.48 21.74 -1.46
CA ARG A 152 -2.04 22.96 -2.03
C ARG A 152 -3.55 22.97 -1.87
N TRP A 153 -4.09 24.02 -1.26
CA TRP A 153 -5.50 24.07 -0.88
C TRP A 153 -6.43 24.48 -2.03
N PHE A 154 -7.60 23.85 -2.09
CA PHE A 154 -8.69 24.27 -2.97
C PHE A 154 -9.63 25.20 -2.21
N TRP A 155 -9.86 26.37 -2.79
CA TRP A 155 -10.70 27.41 -2.19
C TRP A 155 -12.14 26.97 -1.84
N THR A 156 -12.69 25.97 -2.54
CA THR A 156 -14.05 25.45 -2.32
C THR A 156 -14.13 24.32 -1.30
N GLY A 157 -13.00 23.73 -0.91
CA GLY A 157 -12.97 22.53 -0.06
C GLY A 157 -12.20 22.71 1.24
N ALA A 158 -11.17 23.55 1.26
CA ALA A 158 -10.34 23.75 2.44
C ALA A 158 -11.07 24.54 3.53
N SER A 159 -10.91 24.06 4.77
CA SER A 159 -11.38 24.78 5.95
C SER A 159 -10.67 26.14 6.10
N SER A 160 -11.28 27.04 6.88
CA SER A 160 -10.66 28.34 7.19
C SER A 160 -9.31 28.19 7.89
N ALA A 161 -9.11 27.12 8.67
CA ALA A 161 -7.83 26.83 9.32
C ALA A 161 -6.73 26.53 8.29
N LYS A 162 -7.00 25.62 7.34
CA LYS A 162 -6.07 25.26 6.26
C LYS A 162 -5.79 26.45 5.34
N TRP A 163 -6.83 27.18 4.96
CA TRP A 163 -6.69 28.36 4.11
C TRP A 163 -5.79 29.43 4.74
N LYS A 164 -5.97 29.71 6.04
CA LYS A 164 -5.11 30.64 6.80
C LYS A 164 -3.67 30.15 6.94
N ALA A 165 -3.46 28.84 7.04
CA ALA A 165 -2.12 28.26 7.11
C ALA A 165 -1.35 28.39 5.78
N GLY A 166 -2.05 28.54 4.65
CA GLY A 166 -1.46 28.58 3.31
C GLY A 166 -0.97 27.21 2.85
N ASP A 167 -0.44 27.13 1.63
CA ASP A 167 0.15 25.90 1.09
C ASP A 167 1.23 25.37 2.04
N GLN A 168 1.20 24.06 2.30
CA GLN A 168 2.10 23.42 3.26
C GLN A 168 3.18 22.61 2.56
N SER A 169 4.33 22.45 3.20
CA SER A 169 5.44 21.63 2.73
C SER A 169 6.16 20.99 3.92
N PHE A 170 6.39 19.68 3.84
CA PHE A 170 6.92 18.85 4.91
C PHE A 170 8.07 17.99 4.39
N PRO A 171 9.32 18.25 4.82
CA PRO A 171 10.43 17.34 4.58
C PRO A 171 10.16 15.99 5.26
N VAL A 172 10.50 14.87 4.61
CA VAL A 172 10.32 13.54 5.21
C VAL A 172 11.11 13.34 6.50
N THR A 173 12.21 14.08 6.67
CA THR A 173 13.01 14.11 7.90
C THR A 173 12.25 14.66 9.11
N ASP A 174 11.22 15.45 8.87
CA ASP A 174 10.42 16.09 9.92
C ASP A 174 9.20 15.24 10.30
N LEU A 175 9.00 14.12 9.59
CA LEU A 175 7.86 13.22 9.74
C LEU A 175 8.24 11.96 10.52
N SER A 176 7.39 11.55 11.45
CA SER A 176 7.48 10.27 12.16
C SER A 176 6.67 9.17 11.47
N GLY A 177 5.74 9.54 10.59
CA GLY A 177 4.92 8.58 9.86
C GLY A 177 3.78 9.25 9.11
N ILE A 178 2.78 8.44 8.79
CA ILE A 178 1.60 8.85 8.03
C ILE A 178 0.42 7.96 8.43
N GLU A 179 -0.73 8.57 8.60
CA GLU A 179 -2.01 7.89 8.76
C GLU A 179 -2.77 7.97 7.45
N TRP A 180 -3.12 6.82 6.88
CA TRP A 180 -4.06 6.73 5.77
C TRP A 180 -5.35 6.10 6.28
N ARG A 181 -6.46 6.82 6.11
CA ARG A 181 -7.80 6.35 6.43
C ARG A 181 -8.60 6.25 5.16
N SER A 182 -9.09 5.05 4.85
CA SER A 182 -9.66 4.74 3.53
C SER A 182 -10.72 5.77 3.09
N PRO A 183 -10.73 6.21 1.82
CA PRO A 183 -11.79 7.08 1.28
C PRO A 183 -13.18 6.42 1.29
N GLU A 184 -13.24 5.11 1.58
CA GLU A 184 -14.46 4.33 1.64
C GLU A 184 -15.06 4.24 3.05
N VAL A 185 -14.40 4.82 4.07
CA VAL A 185 -14.93 4.95 5.43
C VAL A 185 -15.30 6.39 5.75
N PHE A 186 -16.07 6.58 6.82
CA PHE A 186 -16.40 7.92 7.31
C PHE A 186 -15.12 8.67 7.72
N GLU A 187 -15.04 9.94 7.32
CA GLU A 187 -13.88 10.82 7.54
C GLU A 187 -12.57 10.25 6.97
N GLY A 188 -12.62 9.62 5.79
CA GLY A 188 -11.43 9.22 5.05
C GLY A 188 -10.48 10.41 4.83
N HIS A 189 -9.19 10.21 5.07
CA HIS A 189 -8.17 11.25 4.98
C HIS A 189 -6.77 10.66 4.85
N LEU A 190 -5.81 11.52 4.52
CA LEU A 190 -4.38 11.25 4.68
C LEU A 190 -3.79 12.32 5.57
N ARG A 191 -3.07 11.90 6.61
CA ARG A 191 -2.53 12.78 7.64
C ARG A 191 -1.08 12.47 7.91
N LEU A 192 -0.22 13.48 7.82
CA LEU A 192 1.20 13.35 8.13
C LEU A 192 1.40 13.42 9.65
N LEU A 193 2.21 12.51 10.18
CA LEU A 193 2.60 12.51 11.59
C LEU A 193 3.97 13.18 11.70
N ARG A 194 4.08 14.23 12.50
CA ARG A 194 5.31 15.03 12.65
C ARG A 194 6.11 14.56 13.86
N ARG A 195 7.45 14.55 13.78
CA ARG A 195 8.33 14.04 14.87
C ARG A 195 8.20 14.86 16.15
N GLU A 196 8.28 16.18 16.03
CA GLU A 196 8.19 17.10 17.17
C GLU A 196 7.54 18.40 16.70
N THR A 197 6.36 18.73 17.21
CA THR A 197 5.76 20.05 16.94
C THR A 197 5.32 20.67 18.26
N PRO A 198 5.71 21.93 18.55
CA PRO A 198 5.24 22.65 19.74
C PRO A 198 3.72 22.91 19.72
N VAL A 199 3.08 22.74 18.56
CA VAL A 199 1.63 22.87 18.37
C VAL A 199 1.02 21.48 18.30
N ALA A 200 0.11 21.20 19.24
CA ALA A 200 -0.68 19.98 19.24
C ALA A 200 -1.41 19.81 17.91
N GLN A 201 -1.36 18.60 17.36
CA GLN A 201 -2.02 18.30 16.10
C GLN A 201 -3.55 18.35 16.30
N PRO A 202 -4.33 19.07 15.47
CA PRO A 202 -5.78 19.20 15.65
C PRO A 202 -6.49 17.84 15.65
N ALA A 203 -7.49 17.62 16.50
CA ALA A 203 -8.16 16.31 16.54
C ALA A 203 -8.84 15.94 15.20
N GLN A 204 -9.44 16.92 14.52
CA GLN A 204 -10.15 16.73 13.25
C GLN A 204 -9.22 16.96 12.06
N ALA A 205 -9.17 16.00 11.13
CA ALA A 205 -8.34 16.08 9.92
C ALA A 205 -8.70 17.27 9.01
N ASP A 206 -9.96 17.69 8.97
CA ASP A 206 -10.40 18.87 8.20
C ASP A 206 -9.81 20.19 8.75
N GLN A 207 -9.40 20.22 10.02
CA GLN A 207 -8.82 21.39 10.67
C GLN A 207 -7.29 21.34 10.75
N ASP A 208 -6.67 20.24 10.32
CA ASP A 208 -5.23 20.00 10.41
C ASP A 208 -4.50 20.35 9.10
N PRO A 209 -3.64 21.38 9.04
CA PRO A 209 -2.82 21.68 7.86
C PRO A 209 -1.89 20.54 7.43
N ALA A 210 -1.59 19.58 8.30
CA ALA A 210 -0.84 18.37 7.98
C ALA A 210 -1.71 17.21 7.48
N ALA A 211 -2.98 17.47 7.14
CA ALA A 211 -3.88 16.47 6.57
C ALA A 211 -4.60 16.98 5.31
N VAL A 212 -4.98 16.04 4.44
CA VAL A 212 -5.93 16.25 3.35
C VAL A 212 -7.13 15.33 3.55
N VAL A 213 -8.35 15.82 3.32
CA VAL A 213 -9.56 15.00 3.51
C VAL A 213 -10.06 14.43 2.19
N PHE A 214 -10.54 13.19 2.25
CA PHE A 214 -11.13 12.53 1.09
C PHE A 214 -12.62 12.87 0.97
N GLY A 215 -13.17 12.64 -0.21
CA GLY A 215 -14.57 12.92 -0.51
C GLY A 215 -15.02 12.12 -1.72
N LEU A 216 -16.29 12.22 -2.08
CA LEU A 216 -16.83 11.47 -3.21
C LEU A 216 -16.04 11.80 -4.51
N GLY A 217 -15.29 10.82 -5.02
CA GLY A 217 -14.45 10.96 -6.20
C GLY A 217 -13.05 11.57 -5.95
N TYR A 218 -12.69 11.87 -4.70
CA TYR A 218 -11.41 12.46 -4.31
C TYR A 218 -10.64 11.55 -3.36
N GLY A 219 -9.30 11.58 -3.45
CA GLY A 219 -8.41 10.73 -2.67
C GLY A 219 -8.57 9.22 -2.94
N PRO A 220 -8.83 8.78 -4.19
CA PRO A 220 -9.17 7.40 -4.44
C PRO A 220 -8.04 6.45 -4.04
N VAL A 221 -8.39 5.23 -3.60
CA VAL A 221 -7.43 4.24 -3.06
C VAL A 221 -6.21 4.03 -3.96
N HIS A 222 -6.42 3.95 -5.28
CA HIS A 222 -5.37 3.70 -6.27
C HIS A 222 -4.35 4.84 -6.44
N GLU A 223 -4.60 6.01 -5.86
CA GLU A 223 -3.64 7.12 -5.86
C GLU A 223 -3.19 7.45 -4.43
N SER A 224 -4.12 7.52 -3.47
CA SER A 224 -3.82 7.95 -2.10
C SER A 224 -3.07 6.91 -1.27
N LEU A 225 -3.32 5.62 -1.48
CA LEU A 225 -2.61 4.56 -0.75
C LEU A 225 -1.18 4.37 -1.28
N PRO A 226 -0.91 4.30 -2.60
CA PRO A 226 0.47 4.29 -3.10
C PRO A 226 1.28 5.52 -2.67
N PHE A 227 0.63 6.70 -2.64
CA PHE A 227 1.22 7.91 -2.09
C PHE A 227 1.62 7.72 -0.62
N ALA A 228 0.70 7.23 0.22
CA ALA A 228 0.98 7.03 1.63
C ALA A 228 2.12 6.03 1.87
N ALA A 229 2.14 4.93 1.11
CA ALA A 229 3.19 3.91 1.14
C ALA A 229 4.56 4.49 0.79
N SER A 230 4.64 5.30 -0.27
CA SER A 230 5.89 5.93 -0.72
C SER A 230 6.44 6.91 0.33
N VAL A 231 5.57 7.73 0.93
CA VAL A 231 5.94 8.63 2.03
C VAL A 231 6.41 7.83 3.26
N LEU A 232 5.68 6.80 3.66
CA LEU A 232 6.03 5.97 4.82
C LEU A 232 7.40 5.30 4.65
N ALA A 233 7.67 4.78 3.45
CA ALA A 233 8.96 4.19 3.12
C ALA A 233 10.11 5.21 3.20
N ALA A 234 9.91 6.41 2.66
CA ALA A 234 10.89 7.49 2.74
C ALA A 234 11.14 7.93 4.19
N VAL A 235 10.09 8.04 5.02
CA VAL A 235 10.21 8.37 6.44
C VAL A 235 11.04 7.32 7.19
N ARG A 236 10.77 6.03 6.99
CA ARG A 236 11.53 4.95 7.64
C ARG A 236 12.99 4.93 7.17
N ALA A 237 13.25 5.17 5.89
CA ALA A 237 14.60 5.26 5.33
C ALA A 237 15.39 6.48 5.84
N SER A 238 14.70 7.54 6.27
CA SER A 238 15.33 8.75 6.84
C SER A 238 15.93 8.52 8.23
N GLY A 239 15.63 7.38 8.87
CA GLY A 239 16.08 7.05 10.23
C GLY A 239 15.44 7.92 11.33
N PRO A 240 15.52 7.52 12.61
CA PRO A 240 15.27 8.43 13.72
C PRO A 240 16.31 9.57 13.70
N ALA A 241 15.89 10.78 14.07
CA ALA A 241 16.79 11.92 14.23
C ALA A 241 17.70 11.75 15.45
#